data_AF-A0A1F3KSY9-F1
#
_entry.id   AF-A0A1F3KSY9-F1
#
_cell.length_a   1.000
_cell.length_b   1.000
_cell.length_c   1.000
_cell.angle_alpha   90.00
_cell.angle_beta   90.00
_cell.angle_gamma   90.00
#
_symmetry.space_group_name_H-M   'P 1'
#
loop_
_entity.id
_entity.type
_entity.pdbx_description
1 polymer ?
#
loop_
_entity_poly.entity_id
_entity_poly.type
_entity_poly.pdbx_seq_one_letter_code
_entity_poly.pdbx_strand_id
1 'polypeptide(L)'
;MIINLAGWRTEGAFPSINKAVVIVGPHTSFFDFFLGRLFYWKMGYKATILIKSKYFFWPMGAILRASGGLPVYYSTHGQFLKSVVGQFSKQTNMFLTITPEGTRKPVKRWKTGFYHIAMASDVPILMTWVDYKHKIMGIKGLFRTTDNAERDLLAIQSFYKAEWAKHPELFYEIPDADKVKGEWY
;
A
#
# COMPACT_ATOMS: atom_id res chain seq x y z
N MET A 1 -20.11 1.95 -8.03
CA MET A 1 -21.55 1.76 -7.72
C MET A 1 -21.84 2.05 -6.24
N ILE A 2 -21.30 1.33 -5.25
CA ILE A 2 -21.55 1.62 -3.81
C ILE A 2 -20.80 2.87 -3.28
N ILE A 3 -19.52 3.03 -3.62
CA ILE A 3 -18.73 4.17 -3.11
C ILE A 3 -19.27 5.51 -3.62
N ASN A 4 -19.77 5.56 -4.86
CA ASN A 4 -20.37 6.76 -5.45
C ASN A 4 -21.63 7.20 -4.67
N LEU A 5 -22.44 6.24 -4.19
CA LEU A 5 -23.63 6.53 -3.39
C LEU A 5 -23.26 7.13 -2.01
N ALA A 6 -22.10 6.75 -1.46
CA ALA A 6 -21.55 7.36 -0.24
C ALA A 6 -20.82 8.70 -0.51
N GLY A 7 -20.85 9.20 -1.75
CA GLY A 7 -20.20 10.43 -2.20
C GLY A 7 -18.72 10.29 -2.51
N TRP A 8 -18.20 9.06 -2.58
CA TRP A 8 -16.79 8.81 -2.91
C TRP A 8 -16.56 8.68 -4.41
N ARG A 9 -15.51 9.33 -4.90
CA ARG A 9 -15.03 9.21 -6.27
C ARG A 9 -13.65 8.58 -6.34
N THR A 10 -13.28 8.16 -7.55
CA THR A 10 -11.98 7.55 -7.82
C THR A 10 -11.23 8.37 -8.85
N GLU A 11 -9.94 8.61 -8.62
CA GLU A 11 -9.09 9.40 -9.49
C GLU A 11 -7.84 8.60 -9.93
N GLY A 12 -7.35 8.87 -11.14
CA GLY A 12 -6.28 8.11 -11.76
C GLY A 12 -6.75 6.80 -12.42
N ALA A 13 -5.85 6.21 -13.20
CA ALA A 13 -6.07 4.93 -13.88
C ALA A 13 -5.19 3.86 -13.24
N PHE A 14 -5.70 2.63 -13.19
CA PHE A 14 -4.88 1.51 -12.77
C PHE A 14 -3.88 1.17 -13.90
N PRO A 15 -2.58 1.04 -13.61
CA PRO A 15 -1.58 0.82 -14.65
C PRO A 15 -1.71 -0.56 -15.30
N SER A 16 -1.37 -0.64 -16.59
CA SER A 16 -1.31 -1.89 -17.37
C SER A 16 -0.06 -2.71 -17.04
N ILE A 17 0.14 -3.02 -15.76
CA ILE A 17 1.21 -3.90 -15.25
C ILE A 17 0.57 -5.06 -14.49
N ASN A 18 1.36 -6.12 -14.25
CA ASN A 18 0.86 -7.31 -13.57
C ASN A 18 1.29 -7.38 -12.10
N LYS A 19 2.38 -6.70 -11.73
CA LYS A 19 2.98 -6.79 -10.40
C LYS A 19 3.41 -5.43 -9.89
N ALA A 20 3.04 -5.12 -8.66
CA ALA A 20 3.54 -3.96 -7.94
C ALA A 20 3.44 -4.16 -6.44
N VAL A 21 4.27 -3.43 -5.69
CA VAL A 21 4.00 -3.14 -4.29
C VAL A 21 3.08 -1.93 -4.24
N VAL A 22 1.87 -2.09 -3.73
CA VAL A 22 0.91 -0.98 -3.61
C VAL A 22 1.04 -0.38 -2.22
N ILE A 23 1.24 0.93 -2.14
CA ILE A 23 1.16 1.66 -0.88
C ILE A 23 -0.10 2.49 -0.80
N VAL A 24 -0.72 2.48 0.38
CA VAL A 24 -1.94 3.23 0.69
C VAL A 24 -1.67 4.09 1.91
N GLY A 25 -2.00 5.37 1.81
CA GLY A 25 -1.99 6.31 2.93
C GLY A 25 -2.93 7.49 2.69
N PRO A 26 -3.22 8.31 3.71
CA PRO A 26 -2.89 8.11 5.13
C PRO A 26 -3.63 6.92 5.76
N HIS A 27 -2.97 6.12 6.60
CA HIS A 27 -3.63 5.04 7.34
C HIS A 27 -3.92 5.39 8.81
N THR A 28 -5.09 5.96 9.09
CA THR A 28 -5.47 6.45 10.43
C THR A 28 -6.75 5.82 10.97
N SER A 29 -7.45 5.00 10.20
CA SER A 29 -8.71 4.37 10.61
C SER A 29 -8.81 2.90 10.19
N PHE A 30 -9.59 2.10 10.92
CA PHE A 30 -9.98 0.77 10.43
C PHE A 30 -10.84 0.86 9.16
N PHE A 31 -11.55 1.97 8.98
CA PHE A 31 -12.40 2.18 7.81
C PHE A 31 -11.60 2.26 6.50
N ASP A 32 -10.32 2.64 6.57
CA ASP A 32 -9.40 2.66 5.41
C ASP A 32 -9.30 1.29 4.74
N PHE A 33 -9.37 0.21 5.52
CA PHE A 33 -9.35 -1.15 4.99
C PHE A 33 -10.57 -1.45 4.10
N PHE A 34 -11.77 -1.05 4.55
CA PHE A 34 -13.00 -1.27 3.79
C PHE A 34 -13.05 -0.40 2.54
N LEU A 35 -12.66 0.87 2.65
CA LEU A 35 -12.55 1.77 1.51
C LEU A 35 -11.55 1.24 0.47
N GLY A 36 -10.36 0.84 0.90
CA GLY A 36 -9.37 0.23 0.03
C GLY A 36 -9.92 -1.02 -0.67
N ARG A 37 -10.63 -1.90 0.03
CA ARG A 37 -11.23 -3.09 -0.58
C ARG A 37 -12.27 -2.74 -1.64
N LEU A 38 -13.12 -1.74 -1.38
CA LEU A 38 -14.10 -1.25 -2.34
C LEU A 38 -13.44 -0.58 -3.55
N PHE A 39 -12.34 0.14 -3.33
CA PHE A 39 -11.52 0.74 -4.39
C PHE A 39 -10.99 -0.34 -5.32
N TYR A 40 -10.28 -1.35 -4.80
CA TYR A 40 -9.75 -2.45 -5.61
C TYR A 40 -10.85 -3.18 -6.38
N TRP A 41 -11.98 -3.46 -5.74
CA TRP A 41 -13.11 -4.10 -6.41
C TRP A 41 -13.68 -3.25 -7.55
N LYS A 42 -13.83 -1.93 -7.35
CA LYS A 42 -14.28 -1.01 -8.41
C LYS A 42 -13.29 -0.94 -9.57
N MET A 43 -11.99 -0.98 -9.29
CA MET A 43 -10.95 -0.96 -10.32
C MET A 43 -10.79 -2.32 -11.02
N GLY A 44 -11.42 -3.40 -10.54
CA GLY A 44 -11.34 -4.74 -11.14
C GLY A 44 -10.11 -5.55 -10.70
N TYR A 45 -9.43 -5.16 -9.62
CA TYR A 45 -8.20 -5.81 -9.16
C TYR A 45 -8.37 -6.48 -7.80
N LYS A 46 -7.52 -7.50 -7.55
CA LYS A 46 -7.46 -8.19 -6.27
C LYS A 46 -6.23 -7.71 -5.49
N ALA A 47 -6.46 -7.08 -4.36
CA ALA A 47 -5.39 -6.75 -3.42
C ALA A 47 -4.87 -8.00 -2.72
N THR A 48 -3.55 -8.15 -2.70
CA THR A 48 -2.84 -9.12 -1.87
C THR A 48 -2.42 -8.45 -0.57
N ILE A 49 -2.78 -9.03 0.58
CA ILE A 49 -2.43 -8.50 1.90
C ILE A 49 -1.62 -9.52 2.69
N LEU A 50 -0.62 -9.07 3.43
CA LEU A 50 0.19 -9.95 4.28
C LEU A 50 -0.56 -10.29 5.56
N ILE A 51 -0.66 -11.58 5.86
CA ILE A 51 -1.29 -12.08 7.09
C ILE A 51 -0.34 -13.07 7.75
N LYS A 52 -0.21 -13.01 9.09
CA LYS A 52 0.64 -13.94 9.83
C LYS A 52 0.22 -15.38 9.53
N SER A 53 1.19 -16.23 9.16
CA SER A 53 0.95 -17.61 8.74
C SER A 53 0.14 -18.43 9.75
N LYS A 54 0.27 -18.15 11.06
CA LYS A 54 -0.50 -18.80 12.13
C LYS A 54 -2.03 -18.70 11.99
N TYR A 55 -2.56 -17.76 11.21
CA TYR A 55 -3.99 -17.64 10.94
C TYR A 55 -4.48 -18.53 9.79
N PHE A 56 -3.58 -19.20 9.08
CA PHE A 56 -3.91 -20.08 7.95
C PHE A 56 -4.06 -21.55 8.37
N PHE A 57 -4.85 -21.80 9.42
CA PHE A 57 -5.29 -23.14 9.80
C PHE A 57 -6.64 -23.46 9.17
N TRP A 58 -6.99 -24.74 8.98
CA TRP A 58 -8.30 -25.11 8.43
C TRP A 58 -9.43 -24.81 9.43
N PRO A 59 -10.58 -24.22 9.02
CA PRO A 59 -10.96 -23.83 7.65
C PRO A 59 -10.53 -22.40 7.25
N MET A 60 -10.09 -21.59 8.22
CA MET A 60 -9.75 -20.16 8.05
C MET A 60 -8.76 -19.90 6.91
N GLY A 61 -7.76 -20.76 6.73
CA GLY A 61 -6.74 -20.61 5.71
C GLY A 61 -7.27 -20.58 4.28
N ALA A 62 -8.35 -21.31 3.97
CA ALA A 62 -8.98 -21.27 2.65
C ALA A 62 -9.67 -19.91 2.42
N ILE A 63 -10.39 -19.43 3.44
CA ILE A 63 -11.10 -18.15 3.42
C ILE A 63 -10.10 -16.99 3.23
N LEU A 64 -9.01 -17.00 4.00
CA LEU A 64 -7.97 -15.98 3.92
C LEU A 64 -7.30 -15.96 2.54
N ARG A 65 -7.00 -17.13 1.94
CA ARG A 65 -6.44 -17.16 0.58
C ARG A 65 -7.43 -16.65 -0.45
N ALA A 66 -8.70 -17.04 -0.35
CA ALA A 66 -9.76 -16.57 -1.25
C ALA A 66 -9.97 -15.04 -1.18
N SER A 67 -9.75 -14.45 0.00
CA SER A 67 -9.86 -13.00 0.17
C SER A 67 -8.64 -12.20 -0.32
N GLY A 68 -7.53 -12.88 -0.65
CA GLY A 68 -6.26 -12.26 -1.07
C GLY A 68 -5.18 -12.24 0.02
N GLY A 69 -5.36 -12.96 1.11
CA GLY A 69 -4.38 -13.12 2.19
C GLY A 69 -3.18 -13.96 1.76
N LEU A 70 -1.99 -13.40 1.92
CA LEU A 70 -0.70 -14.04 1.70
C LEU A 70 -0.08 -14.40 3.06
N PRO A 71 0.14 -15.69 3.35
CA PRO A 71 0.78 -16.09 4.60
C PRO A 71 2.25 -15.67 4.61
N VAL A 72 2.67 -15.09 5.72
CA VAL A 72 4.07 -14.69 5.95
C VAL A 72 4.58 -15.14 7.31
N TYR A 73 5.87 -15.49 7.34
CA TYR A 73 6.58 -15.97 8.52
C TYR A 73 7.48 -14.84 9.05
N TYR A 74 7.09 -14.27 10.19
CA TYR A 74 7.83 -13.18 10.85
C TYR A 74 8.74 -13.75 11.93
N SER A 75 9.84 -14.39 11.52
CA SER A 75 10.90 -14.86 12.42
C SER A 75 12.07 -13.90 12.42
N THR A 76 12.57 -13.54 11.24
CA THR A 76 13.62 -12.52 11.04
C THR A 76 13.27 -11.63 9.85
N HIS A 77 13.84 -10.41 9.80
CA HIS A 77 13.62 -9.49 8.68
C HIS A 77 14.03 -10.11 7.33
N GLY A 78 15.17 -10.79 7.28
CA GLY A 78 15.65 -11.45 6.06
C GLY A 78 14.75 -12.60 5.58
N GLN A 79 14.23 -13.43 6.50
CA GLN A 79 13.30 -14.51 6.14
C GLN A 79 11.96 -13.95 5.64
N PHE A 80 11.49 -12.86 6.25
CA PHE A 80 10.29 -12.16 5.79
C PHE A 80 10.47 -11.64 4.36
N LEU A 81 11.54 -10.90 4.07
CA LEU A 81 11.81 -10.38 2.73
C LEU A 81 11.93 -11.52 1.70
N LYS A 82 12.75 -12.53 1.96
CA LYS A 82 12.90 -13.70 1.08
C LYS A 82 11.56 -14.39 0.81
N SER A 83 10.73 -14.53 1.84
CA SER A 83 9.40 -15.15 1.71
C SER A 83 8.49 -14.35 0.78
N VAL A 84 8.45 -13.02 0.91
CA VAL A 84 7.59 -12.16 0.08
C VAL A 84 8.11 -12.05 -1.35
N VAL A 85 9.42 -11.86 -1.55
CA VAL A 85 10.06 -11.83 -2.88
C VAL A 85 9.82 -13.15 -3.62
N GLY A 86 9.92 -14.28 -2.92
CA GLY A 86 9.61 -15.59 -3.48
C GLY A 86 8.14 -15.80 -3.86
N GLN A 87 7.22 -14.95 -3.41
CA GLN A 87 5.81 -14.96 -3.86
C GLN A 87 5.65 -14.16 -5.16
N PHE A 88 6.36 -13.04 -5.29
CA PHE A 88 6.39 -12.27 -6.54
C PHE A 88 6.94 -13.09 -7.71
N SER A 89 7.91 -13.98 -7.49
CA SER A 89 8.43 -14.85 -8.56
C SER A 89 7.44 -15.96 -8.97
N LYS A 90 6.57 -16.42 -8.07
CA LYS A 90 5.64 -17.53 -8.31
C LYS A 90 4.32 -17.12 -8.95
N GLN A 91 3.93 -15.87 -8.81
CA GLN A 91 2.64 -15.37 -9.29
C GLN A 91 2.83 -14.60 -10.59
N THR A 92 1.90 -14.68 -11.52
CA THR A 92 1.90 -13.83 -12.73
C THR A 92 1.35 -12.44 -12.42
N ASN A 93 0.32 -12.37 -11.58
CA ASN A 93 -0.33 -11.14 -11.14
C ASN A 93 -0.27 -11.01 -9.61
N MET A 94 0.28 -9.92 -9.10
CA MET A 94 0.39 -9.71 -7.64
C MET A 94 0.48 -8.21 -7.28
N PHE A 95 -0.53 -7.71 -6.57
CA PHE A 95 -0.58 -6.35 -6.07
C PHE A 95 -0.53 -6.36 -4.54
N LEU A 96 0.69 -6.32 -4.01
CA LEU A 96 0.93 -6.41 -2.58
C LEU A 96 0.64 -5.08 -1.89
N THR A 97 -0.50 -4.98 -1.21
CA THR A 97 -0.91 -3.76 -0.52
C THR A 97 -0.30 -3.66 0.87
N ILE A 98 0.38 -2.55 1.15
CA ILE A 98 1.04 -2.26 2.42
C ILE A 98 0.72 -0.83 2.85
N THR A 99 0.45 -0.62 4.12
CA THR A 99 0.43 0.71 4.75
C THR A 99 1.83 0.97 5.34
N PRO A 100 2.65 1.87 4.78
CA PRO A 100 4.04 2.09 5.19
C PRO A 100 4.22 2.46 6.67
N GLU A 101 3.25 3.15 7.26
CA GLU A 101 3.19 3.51 8.68
C GLU A 101 3.17 2.26 9.57
N GLY A 102 2.49 1.21 9.10
CA GLY A 102 2.37 -0.08 9.78
C GLY A 102 1.61 -0.04 11.12
N THR A 103 0.93 1.08 11.40
CA THR A 103 0.08 1.34 12.56
C THR A 103 -0.86 2.51 12.21
N ARG A 104 -1.94 2.68 12.98
CA ARG A 104 -2.84 3.84 12.90
C ARG A 104 -2.49 4.95 13.90
N LYS A 105 -1.37 4.78 14.62
CA LYS A 105 -0.79 5.79 15.51
C LYS A 105 0.20 6.65 14.71
N PRO A 106 0.40 7.92 15.09
CA PRO A 106 1.36 8.77 14.40
C PRO A 106 2.77 8.20 14.50
N VAL A 107 3.46 8.12 13.36
CA VAL A 107 4.85 7.66 13.26
C VAL A 107 5.63 8.62 12.37
N LYS A 108 6.78 9.09 12.85
CA LYS A 108 7.66 9.97 12.07
C LYS A 108 8.45 9.23 10.99
N ARG A 109 8.73 7.94 11.24
CA ARG A 109 9.52 7.09 10.35
C ARG A 109 8.71 5.89 9.92
N TRP A 110 8.50 5.76 8.62
CA TRP A 110 7.83 4.61 8.04
C TRP A 110 8.68 3.35 8.08
N LYS A 111 8.02 2.19 8.02
CA LYS A 111 8.70 0.91 7.81
C LYS A 111 9.12 0.81 6.36
N THR A 112 10.39 0.48 6.09
CA THR A 112 10.95 0.42 4.73
C THR A 112 10.76 -0.92 4.02
N GLY A 113 10.04 -1.86 4.64
CA GLY A 113 9.84 -3.20 4.08
C GLY A 113 9.21 -3.18 2.67
N PHE A 114 8.24 -2.30 2.42
CA PHE A 114 7.63 -2.15 1.10
C PHE A 114 8.65 -1.78 0.02
N TYR A 115 9.58 -0.87 0.36
CA TYR A 115 10.64 -0.39 -0.54
C TYR A 115 11.62 -1.51 -0.87
N HIS A 116 12.10 -2.23 0.14
CA HIS A 116 13.01 -3.35 -0.07
C HIS A 116 12.36 -4.52 -0.81
N ILE A 117 11.06 -4.76 -0.61
CA ILE A 117 10.32 -5.78 -1.37
C ILE A 117 10.22 -5.37 -2.85
N ALA A 118 9.91 -4.10 -3.13
CA ALA A 118 9.79 -3.59 -4.50
C ALA A 118 11.13 -3.70 -5.24
N MET A 119 12.20 -3.22 -4.61
CA MET A 119 13.57 -3.28 -5.13
C MET A 119 14.04 -4.73 -5.34
N ALA A 120 13.87 -5.62 -4.36
CA ALA A 120 14.33 -7.00 -4.45
C ALA A 120 13.50 -7.87 -5.41
N SER A 121 12.27 -7.46 -5.73
CA SER A 121 11.41 -8.16 -6.70
C SER A 121 11.44 -7.55 -8.10
N ASP A 122 12.20 -6.47 -8.31
CA ASP A 122 12.21 -5.64 -9.53
C ASP A 122 10.78 -5.29 -10.01
N VAL A 123 9.97 -4.77 -9.08
CA VAL A 123 8.61 -4.29 -9.38
C VAL A 123 8.45 -2.85 -8.92
N PRO A 124 7.63 -2.03 -9.60
CA PRO A 124 7.39 -0.66 -9.17
C PRO A 124 6.55 -0.60 -7.89
N ILE A 125 6.60 0.56 -7.24
CA ILE A 125 5.70 0.93 -6.15
C ILE A 125 4.52 1.68 -6.76
N LEU A 126 3.31 1.15 -6.64
CA LEU A 126 2.08 1.82 -7.03
C LEU A 126 1.59 2.68 -5.86
N MET A 127 1.62 3.99 -6.04
CA MET A 127 1.22 4.93 -4.99
C MET A 127 -0.25 5.25 -5.08
N THR A 128 -0.96 5.01 -3.98
CA THR A 128 -2.38 5.29 -3.85
C THR A 128 -2.67 6.09 -2.61
N TRP A 129 -3.76 6.86 -2.62
CA TRP A 129 -4.18 7.68 -1.49
C TRP A 129 -5.67 7.60 -1.21
N VAL A 130 -6.04 7.99 0.01
CA VAL A 130 -7.42 8.20 0.45
C VAL A 130 -7.52 9.61 1.03
N ASP A 131 -8.41 10.42 0.47
CA ASP A 131 -8.76 11.76 0.93
C ASP A 131 -10.20 11.76 1.44
N TYR A 132 -10.35 11.80 2.77
CA TYR A 132 -11.64 11.83 3.44
C TYR A 132 -12.35 13.17 3.33
N LYS A 133 -11.60 14.28 3.25
CA LYS A 133 -12.14 15.64 3.17
C LYS A 133 -12.88 15.84 1.86
N HIS A 134 -12.31 15.38 0.75
CA HIS A 134 -12.92 15.47 -0.58
C HIS A 134 -13.59 14.17 -1.05
N LYS A 135 -13.53 13.11 -0.25
CA LYS A 135 -14.03 11.75 -0.54
C LYS A 135 -13.45 11.19 -1.85
N ILE A 136 -12.12 11.21 -1.97
CA ILE A 136 -11.40 10.71 -3.14
C ILE A 136 -10.55 9.51 -2.72
N MET A 137 -10.54 8.47 -3.56
CA MET A 137 -9.49 7.45 -3.52
C MET A 137 -8.77 7.47 -4.86
N GLY A 138 -7.46 7.54 -4.88
CA GLY A 138 -6.76 7.72 -6.14
C GLY A 138 -5.43 7.00 -6.27
N ILE A 139 -4.96 6.97 -7.51
CA ILE A 139 -3.67 6.43 -7.94
C ILE A 139 -2.80 7.57 -8.43
N LYS A 140 -1.61 7.72 -7.84
CA LYS A 140 -0.69 8.82 -8.16
C LYS A 140 0.16 8.49 -9.36
N GLY A 141 0.55 7.24 -9.46
CA GLY A 141 1.42 6.73 -10.50
C GLY A 141 2.32 5.64 -9.96
N LEU A 142 3.23 5.20 -10.82
CA LEU A 142 4.27 4.26 -10.47
C LEU A 142 5.52 5.01 -10.05
N PHE A 143 6.17 4.48 -9.03
CA PHE A 143 7.47 4.93 -8.56
C PHE A 143 8.46 3.77 -8.71
N ARG A 144 9.59 4.00 -9.41
CA ARG A 144 10.66 3.01 -9.51
C ARG A 144 11.74 3.36 -8.49
N THR A 145 12.12 2.37 -7.69
CA THR A 145 13.17 2.52 -6.68
C THR A 145 14.52 2.77 -7.32
N THR A 146 15.35 3.60 -6.69
CA THR A 146 16.72 3.92 -7.06
C THR A 146 17.70 3.39 -6.02
N ASP A 147 18.99 3.60 -6.24
CA ASP A 147 20.03 3.27 -5.26
C ASP A 147 20.07 4.25 -4.07
N ASN A 148 19.30 5.35 -4.11
CA ASN A 148 19.18 6.30 -3.00
C ASN A 148 17.83 6.14 -2.27
N ALA A 149 17.77 5.14 -1.41
CA ALA A 149 16.55 4.84 -0.64
C ALA A 149 16.07 6.00 0.24
N GLU A 150 16.97 6.84 0.76
CA GLU A 150 16.59 7.99 1.59
C GLU A 150 15.82 9.02 0.77
N ARG A 151 16.35 9.39 -0.40
CA ARG A 151 15.70 10.31 -1.34
C ARG A 151 14.34 9.78 -1.77
N ASP A 152 14.28 8.50 -2.13
CA ASP A 152 13.05 7.89 -2.61
C ASP A 152 11.98 7.83 -1.53
N LEU A 153 12.34 7.40 -0.31
CA LEU A 153 11.41 7.36 0.82
C LEU A 153 10.89 8.74 1.18
N LEU A 154 11.73 9.78 1.05
CA LEU A 154 11.32 11.18 1.24
C LEU A 154 10.35 11.65 0.15
N ALA A 155 10.64 11.33 -1.12
CA ALA A 155 9.78 11.66 -2.26
C ALA A 155 8.42 10.94 -2.19
N ILE A 156 8.42 9.69 -1.75
CA ILE A 156 7.21 8.90 -1.54
C ILE A 156 6.38 9.48 -0.38
N GLN A 157 7.02 9.78 0.76
CA GLN A 157 6.31 10.28 1.94
C GLN A 157 5.75 11.69 1.75
N SER A 158 6.49 12.58 1.09
CA SER A 158 6.08 13.97 0.81
C SER A 158 4.81 14.07 -0.04
N PHE A 159 4.44 13.01 -0.77
CA PHE A 159 3.16 12.99 -1.49
C PHE A 159 1.94 13.04 -0.55
N TYR A 160 2.03 12.46 0.64
CA TYR A 160 0.89 12.23 1.51
C TYR A 160 0.67 13.40 2.49
N LYS A 161 -0.58 13.84 2.59
CA LYS A 161 -0.98 14.96 3.45
C LYS A 161 -1.83 14.51 4.63
N ALA A 162 -1.64 15.13 5.79
CA ALA A 162 -2.42 14.84 6.99
C ALA A 162 -3.90 15.19 6.81
N GLU A 163 -4.21 16.27 6.09
CA GLU A 163 -5.60 16.70 5.85
C GLU A 163 -6.45 15.69 5.04
N TRP A 164 -5.82 14.75 4.36
CA TRP A 164 -6.50 13.66 3.65
C TRP A 164 -6.99 12.56 4.60
N ALA A 165 -6.38 12.43 5.76
CA ALA A 165 -6.66 11.36 6.71
C ALA A 165 -8.04 11.53 7.36
N LYS A 166 -8.64 10.40 7.80
CA LYS A 166 -9.85 10.46 8.62
C LYS A 166 -9.60 11.13 9.98
N HIS A 167 -8.41 10.89 10.54
CA HIS A 167 -7.93 11.47 11.79
C HIS A 167 -6.58 12.17 11.50
N PRO A 168 -6.59 13.43 11.03
CA PRO A 168 -5.38 14.16 10.63
C PRO A 168 -4.30 14.21 11.71
N GLU A 169 -4.68 14.28 12.97
CA GLU A 169 -3.79 14.29 14.14
C GLU A 169 -2.99 12.98 14.32
N LEU A 170 -3.41 11.90 13.66
CA LEU A 170 -2.75 10.60 13.70
C LEU A 170 -1.82 10.35 12.51
N PHE A 171 -1.68 11.32 11.60
CA PHE A 171 -0.77 11.22 10.46
C PHE A 171 0.35 12.26 10.58
N TYR A 172 1.60 11.79 10.44
CA TYR A 172 2.75 12.69 10.40
C TYR A 172 3.05 13.09 8.96
N GLU A 173 2.78 14.34 8.63
CA GLU A 173 3.13 14.94 7.34
C GLU A 173 4.57 15.48 7.40
N ILE A 174 5.35 15.20 6.35
CA ILE A 174 6.72 15.68 6.25
C ILE A 174 6.71 17.20 6.02
N PRO A 175 7.41 18.01 6.85
CA PRO A 175 7.57 19.44 6.60
C PRO A 175 8.25 19.70 5.25
N ASP A 176 7.88 20.78 4.56
CA ASP A 176 8.47 21.18 3.28
C ASP A 176 8.32 20.15 2.13
N ALA A 177 7.30 19.29 2.19
CA ALA A 177 7.00 18.27 1.18
C ALA A 177 7.02 18.79 -0.28
N ASP A 178 6.56 20.02 -0.51
CA ASP A 178 6.49 20.64 -1.84
C ASP A 178 7.87 20.84 -2.51
N LYS A 179 8.97 20.75 -1.76
CA LYS A 179 10.34 20.91 -2.26
C LYS A 179 10.95 19.59 -2.78
N VAL A 180 10.29 18.44 -2.55
CA VAL A 180 10.82 17.12 -2.89
C VAL A 180 10.13 16.58 -4.15
N LYS A 181 10.86 16.54 -5.27
CA LYS A 181 10.35 15.98 -6.53
C LYS A 181 10.76 14.51 -6.68
N GLY A 182 9.77 13.63 -6.78
CA GLY A 182 9.93 12.25 -7.28
C GLY A 182 9.78 12.17 -8.79
N GLU A 183 10.41 11.17 -9.41
CA GLU A 183 10.19 10.83 -10.82
C GLU A 183 9.07 9.80 -10.92
N TRP A 184 8.03 10.13 -11.71
CA TRP A 184 6.81 9.34 -11.86
C TRP A 184 6.60 9.04 -13.34
N TYR A 185 6.07 7.86 -13.67
CA TYR A 185 5.71 7.48 -15.04
C TYR A 185 4.43 6.62 -15.07
#